data_AF-A0A7Y4ZSU4-F1
#
_entry.id   AF-A0A7Y4ZSU4-F1
#
_cell.length_a   1.000
_cell.length_b   1.000
_cell.length_c   1.000
_cell.angle_alpha   90.00
_cell.angle_beta   90.00
_cell.angle_gamma   90.00
#
_symmetry.space_group_name_H-M   'P 1'
#
loop_
_entity.id
_entity.type
_entity.pdbx_description
1 polymer ?
#
loop_
_entity_poly.entity_id
_entity_poly.type
_entity_poly.pdbx_seq_one_letter_code
_entity_poly.pdbx_strand_id
1 'polypeptide(L)'
;MRFTSLCTATVLCLLACQKNTPSPIGTQALAWERSQSSRPEIVSATEVGTRKISDLKVRATPSAMGPIDLDIHLETARLTFVSGGEKVEHTSPASLKVKVATNADWTASGSCMDGPHFGMGPIDSTGKMKSPEAMILQCTVKLYYKSTSKDLNYGVFLEFSGDGKVLPDLAGGKAQVL
;
A
#
# COMPACT_ATOMS: atom_id res chain seq x y z
N MET A 1 61.86 -4.69 39.21
CA MET A 1 60.57 -4.16 39.71
C MET A 1 59.62 -4.05 38.53
N ARG A 2 58.45 -4.72 38.62
CA ARG A 2 57.31 -4.57 37.70
C ARG A 2 56.54 -3.32 38.10
N PHE A 3 56.12 -2.47 37.16
CA PHE A 3 54.87 -1.69 37.26
C PHE A 3 54.38 -1.30 35.85
N THR A 4 53.48 -2.16 35.35
CA THR A 4 52.22 -1.87 34.67
C THR A 4 52.07 -0.61 33.83
N SER A 5 52.06 -0.86 32.52
CA SER A 5 51.29 -0.18 31.48
C SER A 5 49.87 0.19 31.93
N LEU A 6 49.44 1.42 31.68
CA LEU A 6 48.04 1.84 31.70
C LEU A 6 47.71 2.41 30.31
N CYS A 7 47.38 1.52 29.37
CA CYS A 7 46.76 1.93 28.11
C CYS A 7 45.36 2.45 28.41
N THR A 8 45.17 3.76 28.30
CA THR A 8 43.86 4.40 28.32
C THR A 8 43.09 3.96 27.07
N ALA A 9 42.23 2.95 27.22
CA ALA A 9 41.33 2.52 26.15
C ALA A 9 40.24 3.58 25.98
N THR A 10 40.43 4.49 25.02
CA THR A 10 39.37 5.36 24.54
C THR A 10 38.36 4.50 23.78
N VAL A 11 37.28 4.10 24.46
CA VAL A 11 36.12 3.49 23.81
C VAL A 11 35.46 4.58 22.97
N LEU A 12 35.86 4.70 21.70
CA LEU A 12 35.03 5.37 20.70
C LEU A 12 33.76 4.54 20.56
N CYS A 13 32.69 4.94 21.24
CA CYS A 13 31.34 4.62 20.79
C CYS A 13 31.18 5.29 19.42
N LEU A 14 31.51 4.55 18.35
CA LEU A 14 30.98 4.82 17.02
C LEU A 14 29.47 4.73 17.16
N LEU A 15 28.83 5.89 17.38
CA LEU A 15 27.43 6.09 17.04
C LEU A 15 27.29 5.59 15.62
N ALA A 16 26.79 4.37 15.45
CA ALA A 16 26.51 3.81 14.15
C ALA A 16 25.58 4.82 13.46
N CYS A 17 26.13 5.55 12.50
CA CYS A 17 25.35 6.42 11.62
C CYS A 17 24.36 5.50 10.91
N GLN A 18 23.14 5.39 11.44
CA GLN A 18 22.09 4.59 10.84
C GLN A 18 21.67 5.27 9.54
N LYS A 19 22.37 4.94 8.45
CA LYS A 19 21.83 5.13 7.11
C LYS A 19 20.67 4.18 6.92
N ASN A 20 19.62 4.65 6.26
CA ASN A 20 18.53 3.78 5.84
C ASN A 20 19.06 2.67 4.92
N THR A 21 18.49 1.47 5.02
CA THR A 21 18.75 0.39 4.05
C THR A 21 17.54 0.33 3.11
N PRO A 22 17.68 0.72 1.83
CA PRO A 22 16.58 0.71 0.89
C PRO A 22 15.98 -0.68 0.71
N SER A 23 14.68 -0.73 0.44
CA SER A 23 14.02 -1.98 0.06
C SER A 23 14.61 -2.48 -1.28
N PRO A 24 15.15 -3.70 -1.35
CA PRO A 24 15.59 -4.29 -2.61
C PRO A 24 14.46 -4.33 -3.65
N ILE A 25 14.79 -4.29 -4.94
CA ILE A 25 13.82 -4.55 -6.01
C ILE A 25 13.20 -5.95 -5.79
N GLY A 26 11.89 -6.06 -6.01
CA GLY A 26 11.10 -7.26 -5.75
C GLY A 26 10.56 -7.37 -4.32
N THR A 27 11.01 -6.52 -3.38
CA THR A 27 10.47 -6.49 -2.01
C THR A 27 8.98 -6.24 -2.02
N GLN A 28 8.22 -7.09 -1.32
CA GLN A 28 6.80 -6.89 -1.11
C GLN A 28 6.59 -5.83 -0.02
N ALA A 29 6.18 -4.63 -0.42
CA ALA A 29 5.88 -3.54 0.50
C ALA A 29 4.53 -3.75 1.19
N LEU A 30 3.59 -4.40 0.52
CA LEU A 30 2.24 -4.65 1.02
C LEU A 30 1.69 -5.95 0.45
N ALA A 31 1.04 -6.74 1.29
CA ALA A 31 0.09 -7.77 0.87
C ALA A 31 -1.18 -7.64 1.69
N TRP A 32 -2.31 -7.80 1.01
CA TRP A 32 -3.62 -7.80 1.64
C TRP A 32 -4.50 -8.89 1.04
N GLU A 33 -5.32 -9.54 1.87
CA GLU A 33 -6.29 -10.55 1.48
C GLU A 33 -7.64 -10.25 2.15
N ARG A 34 -8.75 -10.62 1.50
CA ARG A 34 -10.12 -10.39 1.99
C ARG A 34 -10.36 -10.82 3.43
N SER A 35 -9.72 -11.90 3.87
CA SER A 35 -9.83 -12.41 5.25
C SER A 35 -9.30 -11.44 6.31
N GLN A 36 -8.54 -10.41 5.91
CA GLN A 36 -8.01 -9.36 6.80
C GLN A 36 -8.96 -8.16 6.92
N SER A 37 -10.08 -8.14 6.20
CA SER A 37 -11.12 -7.11 6.35
C SER A 37 -11.65 -7.08 7.79
N SER A 38 -11.87 -5.88 8.34
CA SER A 38 -12.53 -5.74 9.66
C SER A 38 -14.05 -5.86 9.56
N ARG A 39 -14.61 -5.82 8.34
CA ARG A 39 -16.05 -5.99 8.06
C ARG A 39 -16.47 -7.48 7.99
N PRO A 40 -17.25 -8.00 8.95
CA PRO A 40 -17.62 -9.42 8.99
C PRO A 40 -18.37 -9.91 7.74
N GLU A 41 -19.21 -9.08 7.14
CA GLU A 41 -19.96 -9.40 5.93
C GLU A 41 -19.05 -9.61 4.71
N ILE A 42 -17.90 -8.92 4.65
CA ILE A 42 -16.92 -9.08 3.58
C ILE A 42 -16.03 -10.30 3.82
N VAL A 43 -15.64 -10.54 5.08
CA VAL A 43 -14.89 -11.75 5.47
C VAL A 43 -15.70 -13.02 5.15
N SER A 44 -17.00 -13.01 5.45
CA SER A 44 -17.92 -14.14 5.24
C SER A 44 -18.56 -14.19 3.85
N ALA A 45 -18.29 -13.21 2.97
CA ALA A 45 -18.87 -13.17 1.65
C ALA A 45 -18.52 -14.43 0.83
N THR A 46 -19.45 -14.85 -0.02
CA THR A 46 -19.22 -15.92 -0.99
C THR A 46 -18.66 -15.31 -2.27
N GLU A 47 -17.52 -15.81 -2.75
CA GLU A 47 -17.00 -15.47 -4.07
C GLU A 47 -17.79 -16.21 -5.15
N VAL A 48 -18.21 -15.47 -6.18
CA VAL A 48 -18.98 -15.99 -7.31
C VAL A 48 -18.16 -15.86 -8.58
N GLY A 49 -17.88 -17.01 -9.22
CA GLY A 49 -17.12 -17.05 -10.47
C GLY A 49 -15.61 -16.87 -10.27
N THR A 50 -14.92 -16.58 -11.37
CA THR A 50 -13.46 -16.43 -11.38
C THR A 50 -13.05 -15.01 -11.01
N ARG A 51 -11.96 -14.88 -10.26
CA ARG A 51 -11.34 -13.58 -9.98
C ARG A 51 -10.82 -12.94 -11.26
N LYS A 52 -10.99 -11.63 -11.38
CA LYS A 52 -10.35 -10.82 -12.43
C LYS A 52 -9.03 -10.29 -11.89
N ILE A 53 -7.97 -10.53 -12.64
CA ILE A 53 -6.60 -10.08 -12.33
C ILE A 53 -6.33 -8.77 -13.06
N SER A 54 -5.69 -7.81 -12.38
CA SER A 54 -5.18 -6.57 -12.94
C SER A 54 -3.76 -6.34 -12.44
N ASP A 55 -2.80 -6.41 -13.36
CA ASP A 55 -1.40 -6.07 -13.10
C ASP A 55 -1.14 -4.63 -13.58
N LEU A 56 -0.68 -3.78 -12.67
CA LEU A 56 -0.56 -2.34 -12.87
C LEU A 56 0.82 -1.87 -12.40
N LYS A 57 1.30 -0.76 -12.96
CA LYS A 57 2.50 -0.09 -12.47
C LYS A 57 2.15 1.31 -12.01
N VAL A 58 2.63 1.68 -10.82
CA VAL A 58 2.47 3.03 -10.28
C VAL A 58 3.85 3.63 -10.06
N ARG A 59 4.08 4.82 -10.63
CA ARG A 59 5.27 5.64 -10.35
C ARG A 59 4.92 6.68 -9.31
N ALA A 60 5.62 6.64 -8.18
CA ALA A 60 5.59 7.68 -7.16
C ALA A 60 6.86 8.53 -7.27
N THR A 61 6.68 9.86 -7.38
CA THR A 61 7.76 10.85 -7.49
C THR A 61 7.64 11.84 -6.34
N PRO A 62 8.28 11.56 -5.18
CA PRO A 62 8.38 12.52 -4.08
C PRO A 62 9.15 13.78 -4.50
N SER A 63 8.84 14.93 -3.90
CA SER A 63 9.46 16.22 -4.26
C SER A 63 10.96 16.36 -3.94
N ALA A 64 11.49 15.55 -3.02
CA ALA A 64 12.84 15.75 -2.47
C ALA A 64 13.91 14.74 -2.90
N MET A 65 13.52 13.55 -3.38
CA MET A 65 14.42 12.45 -3.74
C MET A 65 13.93 11.78 -5.03
N GLY A 66 14.64 10.75 -5.52
CA GLY A 66 14.26 10.06 -6.76
C GLY A 66 12.96 9.24 -6.64
N PRO A 67 12.41 8.81 -7.79
CA PRO A 67 11.15 8.10 -7.84
C PRO A 67 11.27 6.64 -7.35
N ILE A 68 10.12 6.06 -7.04
CA ILE A 68 9.93 4.63 -6.80
C ILE A 68 8.80 4.14 -7.69
N ASP A 69 9.03 3.05 -8.41
CA ASP A 69 8.00 2.36 -9.16
C ASP A 69 7.51 1.17 -8.35
N LEU A 70 6.20 0.95 -8.35
CA LEU A 70 5.51 -0.11 -7.65
C LEU A 70 4.80 -1.00 -8.67
N ASP A 71 5.10 -2.29 -8.65
CA ASP A 71 4.33 -3.31 -9.35
C ASP A 71 3.16 -3.71 -8.46
N ILE A 72 1.95 -3.61 -8.99
CA ILE A 72 0.71 -3.90 -8.30
C ILE A 72 0.06 -5.11 -8.96
N HIS A 73 -0.24 -6.12 -8.17
CA HIS A 73 -1.08 -7.24 -8.54
C HIS A 73 -2.38 -7.17 -7.75
N LEU A 74 -3.48 -6.87 -8.42
CA LEU A 74 -4.80 -6.77 -7.83
C LEU A 74 -5.69 -7.89 -8.37
N GLU A 75 -6.29 -8.67 -7.48
CA GLU A 75 -7.39 -9.56 -7.83
C GLU A 75 -8.70 -8.96 -7.32
N THR A 76 -9.69 -8.92 -8.20
CA THR A 76 -11.06 -8.51 -7.87
C THR A 76 -11.98 -9.71 -8.04
N ALA A 77 -12.99 -9.81 -7.17
CA ALA A 77 -13.97 -10.88 -7.20
C ALA A 77 -15.37 -10.30 -7.10
N ARG A 78 -16.32 -11.01 -7.70
CA ARG A 78 -17.74 -10.80 -7.43
C ARG A 78 -18.06 -11.50 -6.11
N LEU A 79 -18.58 -10.75 -5.16
CA LEU A 79 -18.91 -11.17 -3.81
C LEU A 79 -20.42 -11.11 -3.61
N THR A 80 -20.94 -12.12 -2.93
CA THR A 80 -22.32 -12.16 -2.47
C THR A 80 -22.35 -12.26 -0.96
N PHE A 81 -23.05 -11.35 -0.30
CA PHE A 81 -23.17 -11.27 1.17
C PHE A 81 -24.49 -10.65 1.58
N VAL A 82 -24.80 -10.68 2.88
CA VAL A 82 -26.01 -10.05 3.43
C VAL A 82 -25.66 -8.66 3.95
N SER A 83 -26.39 -7.65 3.49
CA SER A 83 -26.29 -6.26 3.97
C SER A 83 -27.69 -5.71 4.21
N GLY A 84 -27.94 -5.13 5.39
CA GLY A 84 -29.28 -4.62 5.73
C GLY A 84 -30.39 -5.67 5.74
N GLY A 85 -30.06 -6.96 5.87
CA GLY A 85 -31.02 -8.07 5.80
C GLY A 85 -31.27 -8.60 4.39
N GLU A 86 -30.70 -7.98 3.36
CA GLU A 86 -30.84 -8.41 1.97
C GLU A 86 -29.56 -9.04 1.42
N LYS A 87 -29.72 -10.02 0.54
CA LYS A 87 -28.60 -10.61 -0.20
C LYS A 87 -28.22 -9.66 -1.33
N VAL A 88 -27.00 -9.12 -1.27
CA VAL A 88 -26.45 -8.21 -2.26
C VAL A 88 -25.27 -8.83 -3.00
N GLU A 89 -24.98 -8.32 -4.20
CA GLU A 89 -23.85 -8.74 -5.02
C GLU A 89 -23.04 -7.51 -5.44
N HIS A 90 -21.73 -7.52 -5.16
CA HIS A 90 -20.82 -6.44 -5.54
C HIS A 90 -19.53 -7.01 -6.12
N THR A 91 -18.86 -6.26 -6.99
CA THR A 91 -17.46 -6.58 -7.33
C THR A 91 -16.55 -5.81 -6.37
N SER A 92 -15.56 -6.49 -5.81
CA SER A 92 -14.69 -5.97 -4.75
C SER A 92 -13.24 -6.43 -4.95
N PRO A 93 -12.24 -5.66 -4.49
CA PRO A 93 -10.90 -6.17 -4.24
C PRO A 93 -10.96 -7.42 -3.33
N ALA A 94 -10.26 -8.46 -3.72
CA ALA A 94 -10.21 -9.76 -3.03
C ALA A 94 -8.80 -10.08 -2.53
N SER A 95 -7.77 -9.74 -3.31
CA SER A 95 -6.37 -9.81 -2.90
C SER A 95 -5.57 -8.70 -3.55
N LEU A 96 -4.49 -8.29 -2.90
CA LEU A 96 -3.61 -7.23 -3.37
C LEU A 96 -2.17 -7.53 -2.96
N LYS A 97 -1.24 -7.38 -3.90
CA LYS A 97 0.21 -7.38 -3.62
C LYS A 97 0.85 -6.18 -4.27
N VAL A 98 1.70 -5.48 -3.52
CA VAL A 98 2.48 -4.34 -4.02
C VAL A 98 3.96 -4.63 -3.79
N LYS A 99 4.75 -4.59 -4.87
CA LYS A 99 6.18 -4.84 -4.86
C LYS A 99 6.96 -3.64 -5.36
N VAL A 100 8.16 -3.45 -4.83
CA VAL A 100 9.11 -2.43 -5.30
C VAL A 100 9.68 -2.86 -6.65
N ALA A 101 9.43 -2.09 -7.71
CA ALA A 101 9.92 -2.36 -9.06
C ALA A 101 11.22 -1.61 -9.38
N THR A 102 11.31 -0.34 -8.98
CA THR A 102 12.55 0.46 -9.03
C THR A 102 12.64 1.29 -7.77
N ASN A 103 13.84 1.56 -7.25
CA ASN A 103 13.96 2.23 -5.96
C ASN A 103 15.12 3.24 -5.92
N ALA A 104 14.81 4.52 -5.75
CA ALA A 104 15.79 5.59 -5.58
C ALA A 104 16.10 5.88 -4.10
N ASP A 105 16.43 4.83 -3.33
CA ASP A 105 16.92 4.88 -1.93
C ASP A 105 15.84 4.89 -0.82
N TRP A 106 14.62 4.45 -1.12
CA TRP A 106 13.50 4.39 -0.17
C TRP A 106 13.41 3.05 0.56
N THR A 107 13.03 3.09 1.83
CA THR A 107 12.43 1.94 2.53
C THR A 107 10.92 2.01 2.33
N ALA A 108 10.33 0.94 1.81
CA ALA A 108 8.91 0.84 1.54
C ALA A 108 8.25 -0.17 2.47
N SER A 109 7.15 0.24 3.10
CA SER A 109 6.22 -0.65 3.82
C SER A 109 4.81 -0.16 3.59
N GLY A 110 3.81 -1.00 3.79
CA GLY A 110 2.43 -0.58 3.58
C GLY A 110 1.43 -1.27 4.46
N SER A 111 0.25 -0.68 4.51
CA SER A 111 -0.93 -1.24 5.14
C SER A 111 -2.18 -0.86 4.35
N CYS A 112 -3.20 -1.70 4.40
CA CYS A 112 -4.55 -1.30 4.03
C CYS A 112 -5.33 -0.93 5.29
N MET A 113 -6.42 -0.17 5.15
CA MET A 113 -7.32 0.14 6.25
C MET A 113 -8.21 -1.07 6.59
N ASP A 114 -9.47 -0.83 6.95
CA ASP A 114 -10.50 -1.81 7.33
C ASP A 114 -10.94 -2.82 6.25
N GLY A 115 -10.31 -2.79 5.07
CA GLY A 115 -10.72 -3.56 3.90
C GLY A 115 -11.70 -2.79 2.99
N PRO A 116 -12.34 -3.48 2.03
CA PRO A 116 -13.24 -2.86 1.08
C PRO A 116 -14.47 -2.26 1.76
N HIS A 117 -14.69 -0.96 1.56
CA HIS A 117 -15.90 -0.26 1.99
C HIS A 117 -16.72 0.16 0.78
N PHE A 118 -18.00 0.47 1.00
CA PHE A 118 -18.79 1.11 -0.04
C PHE A 118 -18.34 2.56 -0.17
N GLY A 119 -17.86 2.92 -1.36
CA GLY A 119 -17.56 4.29 -1.73
C GLY A 119 -18.66 4.87 -2.59
N MET A 120 -18.61 6.19 -2.83
CA MET A 120 -19.49 6.80 -3.82
C MET A 120 -19.26 6.14 -5.18
N GLY A 121 -20.30 5.47 -5.70
CA GLY A 121 -20.31 4.94 -7.05
C GLY A 121 -20.38 6.06 -8.10
N PRO A 122 -20.26 5.72 -9.40
CA PRO A 122 -20.49 6.68 -10.46
C PRO A 122 -21.89 7.28 -10.35
N ILE A 123 -21.95 8.60 -10.43
CA ILE A 123 -23.20 9.34 -10.48
C ILE A 123 -23.74 9.24 -11.91
N ASP A 124 -24.99 8.80 -12.07
CA ASP A 124 -25.65 8.74 -13.36
C ASP A 124 -25.98 10.15 -13.90
N SER A 125 -26.49 10.23 -15.13
CA SER A 125 -26.84 11.50 -15.76
C SER A 125 -27.95 12.28 -15.04
N THR A 126 -28.60 11.71 -14.02
CA THR A 126 -29.63 12.34 -13.20
C THR A 126 -29.11 12.83 -11.85
N GLY A 127 -27.81 12.68 -11.57
CA GLY A 127 -27.24 13.08 -10.30
C GLY A 127 -27.41 12.03 -9.19
N LYS A 128 -27.87 10.81 -9.51
CA LYS A 128 -28.04 9.74 -8.54
C LYS A 128 -26.88 8.78 -8.56
N MET A 129 -26.53 8.25 -7.38
CA MET A 129 -25.51 7.20 -7.29
C MET A 129 -26.01 5.93 -7.98
N LYS A 130 -25.23 5.40 -8.93
CA LYS A 130 -25.55 4.13 -9.56
C LYS A 130 -25.33 3.00 -8.56
N SER A 131 -26.40 2.26 -8.28
CA SER A 131 -26.34 0.99 -7.54
C SER A 131 -25.95 -0.17 -8.48
N PRO A 132 -25.19 -1.18 -8.02
CA PRO A 132 -24.57 -1.27 -6.69
C PRO A 132 -23.41 -0.28 -6.51
N GLU A 133 -23.23 0.21 -5.28
CA GLU A 133 -22.09 1.05 -4.91
C GLU A 133 -20.76 0.35 -5.22
N ALA A 134 -19.74 1.13 -5.60
CA ALA A 134 -18.41 0.59 -5.83
C ALA A 134 -17.79 0.17 -4.50
N MET A 135 -17.22 -1.03 -4.43
CA MET A 135 -16.39 -1.41 -3.30
C MET A 135 -14.96 -0.91 -3.51
N ILE A 136 -14.45 -0.21 -2.51
CA ILE A 136 -13.17 0.49 -2.56
C ILE A 136 -12.28 -0.01 -1.44
N LEU A 137 -11.07 -0.44 -1.79
CA LEU A 137 -9.99 -0.75 -0.84
C LEU A 137 -8.97 0.39 -0.88
N GLN A 138 -8.75 1.03 0.27
CA GLN A 138 -7.72 2.06 0.41
C GLN A 138 -6.51 1.49 1.16
N CYS A 139 -5.33 1.69 0.58
CA CYS A 139 -4.06 1.31 1.15
C CYS A 139 -3.06 2.45 1.07
N THR A 140 -2.02 2.38 1.90
CA THR A 140 -0.92 3.34 1.88
C THR A 140 0.40 2.59 1.85
N VAL A 141 1.26 2.93 0.89
CA VAL A 141 2.67 2.54 0.91
C VAL A 141 3.47 3.72 1.45
N LYS A 142 4.01 3.56 2.65
CA LYS A 142 4.89 4.51 3.32
C LYS A 142 6.30 4.38 2.75
N LEU A 143 6.87 5.51 2.38
CA LEU A 143 8.24 5.66 1.92
C LEU A 143 9.03 6.41 2.98
N TYR A 144 10.05 5.76 3.52
CA TYR A 144 10.94 6.34 4.51
C TYR A 144 12.35 6.45 3.97
N TYR A 145 12.98 7.59 4.23
CA TYR A 145 14.39 7.82 3.96
C TYR A 145 15.03 8.45 5.20
N LYS A 146 16.17 7.90 5.62
CA LYS A 146 16.95 8.35 6.78
C LYS A 146 18.40 8.54 6.36
N SER A 147 18.93 9.70 6.66
CA SER A 147 20.34 10.01 6.47
C SER A 147 20.88 10.76 7.69
N THR A 148 22.19 11.03 7.70
CA THR A 148 22.81 11.84 8.76
C THR A 148 22.37 13.31 8.74
N SER A 149 21.77 13.79 7.64
CA SER A 149 21.45 15.21 7.43
C SER A 149 19.95 15.50 7.34
N LYS A 150 19.13 14.49 7.03
CA LYS A 150 17.70 14.65 6.78
C LYS A 150 16.97 13.32 6.87
N ASP A 151 15.78 13.38 7.46
CA ASP A 151 14.78 12.32 7.45
C ASP A 151 13.57 12.76 6.61
N LEU A 152 13.04 11.85 5.82
CA LEU A 152 11.90 12.08 4.93
C LEU A 152 10.88 10.95 5.09
N ASN A 153 9.61 11.32 5.07
CA ASN A 153 8.49 10.38 5.13
C ASN A 153 7.39 10.83 4.17
N TYR A 154 7.00 9.94 3.26
CA TYR A 154 5.95 10.16 2.28
C TYR A 154 4.96 8.99 2.31
N GLY A 155 3.70 9.27 2.01
CA GLY A 155 2.65 8.25 1.84
C GLY A 155 2.16 8.23 0.41
N VAL A 156 2.35 7.10 -0.29
CA VAL A 156 1.67 6.83 -1.56
C VAL A 156 0.32 6.21 -1.22
N PHE A 157 -0.75 6.99 -1.36
CA PHE A 157 -2.12 6.55 -1.17
C PHE A 157 -2.58 5.82 -2.43
N LEU A 158 -3.12 4.62 -2.28
CA LEU A 158 -3.58 3.77 -3.37
C LEU A 158 -5.02 3.39 -3.09
N GLU A 159 -5.93 3.88 -3.92
CA GLU A 159 -7.33 3.50 -3.89
C GLU A 159 -7.63 2.49 -4.99
N PHE A 160 -8.16 1.32 -4.62
CA PHE A 160 -8.48 0.24 -5.55
C PHE A 160 -9.98 -0.01 -5.60
N SER A 161 -10.55 0.04 -6.79
CA SER A 161 -11.98 -0.24 -7.00
C SER A 161 -12.22 -1.69 -7.42
N GLY A 162 -13.42 -2.18 -7.15
CA GLY A 162 -13.85 -3.53 -7.56
C GLY A 162 -13.80 -3.79 -9.07
N ASP A 163 -13.78 -2.77 -9.93
CA ASP A 163 -13.61 -2.96 -11.38
C ASP A 163 -12.14 -3.16 -11.82
N GLY A 164 -11.20 -3.07 -10.87
CA GLY A 164 -9.77 -3.29 -11.06
C GLY A 164 -8.96 -2.02 -11.33
N LYS A 165 -9.55 -0.82 -11.19
CA LYS A 165 -8.80 0.43 -11.32
C LYS A 165 -8.04 0.78 -10.04
N VAL A 166 -6.98 1.55 -10.22
CA VAL A 166 -6.22 2.17 -9.14
C VAL A 166 -6.19 3.69 -9.32
N LEU A 167 -6.41 4.43 -8.25
CA LEU A 167 -6.23 5.87 -8.17
C LEU A 167 -5.09 6.14 -7.17
N PRO A 168 -3.86 6.40 -7.67
CA PRO A 168 -2.74 6.71 -6.81
C PRO A 168 -2.67 8.21 -6.50
N ASP A 169 -2.32 8.55 -5.27
CA ASP A 169 -2.01 9.91 -4.83
C ASP A 169 -0.75 9.93 -3.95
N LEU A 170 -0.07 11.07 -3.87
CA LEU A 170 1.13 11.25 -3.07
C LEU A 170 1.17 12.66 -2.48
N ALA A 171 0.99 12.75 -1.16
CA ALA A 171 1.18 14.00 -0.44
C ALA A 171 2.65 14.44 -0.54
N GLY A 172 2.92 15.62 -1.10
CA GLY A 172 4.27 16.15 -1.27
C GLY A 172 5.01 15.62 -2.50
N GLY A 173 4.28 15.16 -3.52
CA GLY A 173 4.84 14.74 -4.81
C GLY A 173 3.76 14.49 -5.85
N LYS A 174 4.03 13.55 -6.76
CA LYS A 174 3.05 13.04 -7.73
C LYS A 174 3.07 11.51 -7.74
N ALA A 175 1.91 10.87 -7.83
CA ALA A 175 1.80 9.47 -8.19
C ALA A 175 0.94 9.31 -9.45
N GLN A 176 1.26 8.33 -10.29
CA GLN A 176 0.51 8.05 -11.51
C GLN A 176 0.63 6.59 -11.93
N VAL A 177 -0.42 6.08 -12.57
CA VAL A 177 -0.38 4.80 -13.28
C VAL A 177 0.43 4.97 -14.56
N LEU A 178 1.24 3.96 -14.91
CA LEU A 178 2.06 3.93 -16.14
C LEU A 178 1.39 3.14 -17.27
#